data_AF-A0A5C8ZJB1-F1
#
_entry.id   AF-A0A5C8ZJB1-F1
#
_cell.length_a   1.000
_cell.length_b   1.000
_cell.length_c   1.000
_cell.angle_alpha   90.00
_cell.angle_beta   90.00
_cell.angle_gamma   90.00
#
_symmetry.space_group_name_H-M   'P 1'
#
loop_
_entity.id
_entity.type
_entity.pdbx_description
1 polymer ?
#
loop_
_entity_poly.entity_id
_entity_poly.type
_entity_poly.pdbx_seq_one_letter_code
_entity_poly.pdbx_strand_id
1 'polypeptide(L)'
;MNKMFMSLRTAEARERFTADEAGYCASFGLSPEQQQAVLDRDWQAMIDLGGSIFYVYKLAMMDGRSMQYLGGVFTGTSEEEFLAALRAGGRRG
;
A
#
# COMPACT_ATOMS: atom_id res chain seq x y z
N MET A 1 5.68 5.16 -8.77
CA MET A 1 4.90 4.75 -7.59
C MET A 1 5.22 5.51 -6.29
N ASN A 2 6.40 5.38 -5.65
CA ASN A 2 6.67 6.03 -4.35
C ASN A 2 6.40 7.54 -4.29
N LYS A 3 6.76 8.28 -5.35
CA LYS A 3 6.46 9.72 -5.48
C LYS A 3 4.95 10.01 -5.50
N MET A 4 4.15 9.14 -6.11
CA MET A 4 2.68 9.24 -6.15
C MET A 4 2.10 9.06 -4.75
N PHE A 5 2.52 8.04 -4.00
CA PHE A 5 2.06 7.91 -2.62
C PHE A 5 2.48 9.07 -1.71
N MET A 6 3.61 9.72 -1.99
CA MET A 6 4.02 10.91 -1.25
C MET A 6 3.10 12.10 -1.49
N SER A 7 2.50 12.24 -2.67
CA SER A 7 1.58 13.36 -2.96
C SER A 7 0.26 13.22 -2.20
N LEU A 8 -0.17 12.00 -1.82
CA LEU A 8 -1.40 11.73 -1.06
C LEU A 8 -1.44 12.31 0.37
N ARG A 9 -0.47 13.14 0.75
CA ARG A 9 -0.41 13.82 2.05
C ARG A 9 -1.42 14.96 2.16
N THR A 10 -1.82 15.59 1.07
CA THR A 10 -2.80 16.71 1.07
C THR A 10 -4.22 16.20 0.81
N ALA A 11 -5.23 16.91 1.32
CA ALA A 11 -6.62 16.55 1.08
C ALA A 11 -6.99 16.63 -0.41
N GLU A 12 -6.57 17.71 -1.09
CA GLU A 12 -6.76 17.89 -2.53
C GLU A 12 -6.16 16.74 -3.36
N ALA A 13 -4.97 16.26 -3.02
CA ALA A 13 -4.35 15.13 -3.72
C ALA A 13 -5.13 13.84 -3.52
N ARG A 14 -5.70 13.63 -2.32
CA ARG A 14 -6.56 12.47 -2.04
C ARG A 14 -7.87 12.55 -2.81
N GLU A 15 -8.52 13.72 -2.85
CA GLU A 15 -9.73 13.94 -3.64
C GLU A 15 -9.49 13.67 -5.13
N ARG A 16 -8.38 14.19 -5.68
CA ARG A 16 -7.99 13.94 -7.08
C ARG A 16 -7.69 12.48 -7.36
N PHE A 17 -7.04 11.79 -6.43
CA PHE A 17 -6.78 10.35 -6.56
C PHE A 17 -8.09 9.56 -6.54
N THR A 18 -8.97 9.79 -5.56
CA THR A 18 -10.25 9.07 -5.45
C THR A 18 -11.21 9.37 -6.61
N ALA A 19 -11.14 10.56 -7.21
CA ALA A 19 -11.97 10.92 -8.36
C ALA A 19 -11.58 10.16 -9.64
N ASP A 20 -10.29 9.88 -9.84
CA ASP A 20 -9.76 9.15 -11.00
C ASP A 20 -8.42 8.49 -10.66
N GLU A 21 -8.46 7.31 -10.04
CA GLU A 21 -7.25 6.62 -9.59
C GLU A 21 -6.33 6.27 -10.78
N ALA A 22 -6.92 5.86 -11.90
CA ALA A 22 -6.18 5.47 -13.10
C ALA A 22 -5.49 6.68 -13.75
N GLY A 23 -6.21 7.78 -13.95
CA GLY A 23 -5.64 9.02 -14.47
C GLY A 23 -4.61 9.63 -13.52
N TYR A 24 -4.80 9.50 -12.21
CA TYR A 24 -3.80 9.92 -11.23
C TYR A 24 -2.53 9.08 -11.36
N CYS A 25 -2.63 7.75 -11.41
CA CYS A 25 -1.47 6.87 -11.64
C CYS A 25 -0.73 7.20 -12.95
N ALA A 26 -1.47 7.42 -14.04
CA ALA A 26 -0.92 7.80 -15.33
C ALA A 26 -0.17 9.14 -15.27
N SER A 27 -0.70 10.13 -14.53
CA SER A 27 -0.06 11.44 -14.37
C SER A 27 1.30 11.38 -13.66
N PHE A 28 1.54 10.34 -12.86
CA PHE A 28 2.82 10.08 -12.19
C PHE A 28 3.74 9.14 -12.98
N GLY A 29 3.34 8.71 -14.18
CA GLY A 29 4.12 7.83 -15.04
C GLY A 29 4.32 6.43 -14.48
N LEU A 30 3.32 5.89 -13.77
CA LEU A 30 3.35 4.48 -13.35
C LEU A 30 3.27 3.58 -14.59
N SER A 31 3.97 2.43 -14.55
CA SER A 31 3.78 1.39 -15.57
C SER A 31 2.37 0.79 -15.47
N PRO A 32 1.87 0.13 -16.53
CA PRO A 32 0.57 -0.55 -16.49
C PRO A 32 0.46 -1.54 -15.33
N GLU A 33 1.53 -2.29 -15.04
CA GLU A 33 1.59 -3.23 -13.91
C GLU A 33 1.50 -2.52 -12.56
N GLN A 34 2.22 -1.40 -12.39
CA GLN A 34 2.16 -0.61 -11.16
C GLN A 34 0.78 0.02 -10.96
N GLN A 35 0.18 0.52 -12.03
CA GLN A 35 -1.17 1.06 -11.99
C GLN A 35 -2.17 -0.02 -11.60
N GLN A 36 -2.10 -1.20 -12.21
CA GLN A 36 -3.00 -2.30 -11.88
C GLN A 36 -2.85 -2.73 -10.42
N ALA A 37 -1.62 -2.84 -9.91
CA ALA A 37 -1.37 -3.15 -8.51
C ALA A 37 -2.04 -2.12 -7.58
N VAL A 38 -1.94 -0.82 -7.88
CA VAL A 38 -2.62 0.26 -7.13
C VAL A 38 -4.14 0.11 -7.17
N LEU A 39 -4.73 -0.08 -8.35
CA LEU A 39 -6.17 -0.18 -8.52
C LEU A 39 -6.76 -1.40 -7.80
N ASP A 40 -6.08 -2.55 -7.87
CA ASP A 40 -6.53 -3.79 -7.23
C ASP A 40 -6.20 -3.86 -5.74
N ARG A 41 -5.49 -2.85 -5.21
CA ARG A 41 -4.91 -2.87 -3.86
C ARG A 41 -4.05 -4.12 -3.62
N ASP A 42 -3.33 -4.56 -4.66
CA ASP A 42 -2.36 -5.65 -4.55
C ASP A 42 -1.09 -5.12 -3.88
N TRP A 43 -1.12 -5.12 -2.55
CA TRP A 43 -0.02 -4.60 -1.74
C TRP A 43 1.29 -5.35 -2.01
N GLN A 44 1.23 -6.66 -2.23
CA GLN A 44 2.41 -7.47 -2.50
C GLN A 44 3.02 -7.10 -3.86
N ALA A 45 2.20 -7.02 -4.91
CA ALA A 45 2.66 -6.57 -6.21
C ALA A 45 3.22 -5.14 -6.17
N MET A 46 2.65 -4.23 -5.38
CA MET A 46 3.22 -2.90 -5.20
C MET A 46 4.66 -2.96 -4.65
N ILE A 47 4.95 -3.85 -3.71
CA ILE A 47 6.32 -4.02 -3.18
C ILE A 47 7.23 -4.66 -4.24
N ASP A 48 6.77 -5.72 -4.90
CA ASP A 48 7.54 -6.44 -5.91
C ASP A 48 7.90 -5.55 -7.12
N LEU A 49 7.02 -4.60 -7.46
CA LEU A 49 7.21 -3.60 -8.51
C LEU A 49 8.02 -2.36 -8.06
N GLY A 50 8.73 -2.44 -6.93
CA GLY A 50 9.65 -1.42 -6.43
C GLY A 50 9.02 -0.37 -5.50
N GLY A 51 7.83 -0.65 -4.98
CA GLY A 51 7.18 0.16 -3.96
C GLY A 51 7.87 0.00 -2.62
N SER A 52 8.12 1.12 -1.94
CA SER A 52 8.59 1.08 -0.56
C SER A 52 7.40 1.00 0.38
N ILE A 53 7.46 0.08 1.33
CA ILE A 53 6.41 -0.16 2.34
C ILE A 53 5.95 1.11 3.06
N PHE A 54 6.86 2.05 3.36
CA PHE A 54 6.54 3.32 4.01
C PHE A 54 5.67 4.25 3.16
N TYR A 55 5.78 4.14 1.84
CA TYR A 55 4.99 4.90 0.89
C TYR A 55 3.67 4.18 0.61
N VAL A 56 3.70 2.87 0.37
CA VAL A 56 2.49 2.03 0.21
C VAL A 56 1.55 2.18 1.41
N TYR A 57 2.11 2.26 2.63
CA TYR A 57 1.34 2.50 3.85
C TYR A 57 0.47 3.77 3.81
N LYS A 58 0.84 4.80 3.04
CA LYS A 58 0.02 6.01 2.90
C LYS A 58 -1.30 5.74 2.18
N LEU A 59 -1.28 4.87 1.17
CA LEU A 59 -2.51 4.42 0.51
C LEU A 59 -3.33 3.55 1.48
N ALA A 60 -2.67 2.62 2.16
CA ALA A 60 -3.33 1.75 3.15
C ALA A 60 -4.03 2.57 4.26
N MET A 61 -3.39 3.62 4.78
CA MET A 61 -4.01 4.55 5.74
C MET A 61 -5.24 5.26 5.18
N MET A 62 -5.20 5.63 3.90
CA MET A 62 -6.33 6.27 3.22
C MET A 62 -7.52 5.30 3.11
N ASP A 63 -7.25 4.01 2.94
CA ASP A 63 -8.24 2.93 2.95
C ASP A 63 -8.60 2.43 4.37
N GLY A 64 -8.11 3.10 5.42
CA GLY A 64 -8.38 2.73 6.82
C GLY A 64 -7.67 1.45 7.29
N ARG A 65 -6.62 1.01 6.59
CA ARG A 65 -5.84 -0.19 6.92
C ARG A 65 -4.64 0.14 7.81
N SER A 66 -4.33 -0.81 8.70
CA SER A 66 -3.24 -0.71 9.67
C SER A 66 -1.91 -1.21 9.11
N MET A 67 -0.80 -0.89 9.78
CA MET A 67 0.51 -1.47 9.45
C MET A 67 0.54 -2.98 9.71
N GLN A 68 -0.25 -3.46 10.67
CA GLN A 68 -0.39 -4.87 11.02
C GLN A 68 -1.10 -5.65 9.92
N TYR A 69 -2.16 -5.07 9.33
CA TYR A 69 -2.83 -5.62 8.17
C TYR A 69 -1.83 -5.83 7.01
N LEU A 70 -1.05 -4.80 6.67
CA LEU A 70 -0.01 -4.93 5.64
C LEU A 70 1.05 -5.97 6.02
N GLY A 71 1.43 -6.05 7.29
CA GLY A 71 2.33 -7.08 7.80
C GLY A 71 1.82 -8.50 7.58
N GLY A 72 0.51 -8.73 7.75
CA GLY A 72 -0.15 -9.99 7.40
C GLY A 72 -0.03 -10.29 5.90
N VAL A 73 -0.42 -9.32 5.06
CA VAL A 73 -0.34 -9.44 3.60
C VAL A 73 1.07 -9.82 3.13
N PHE A 74 2.11 -9.12 3.59
CA PHE A 74 3.50 -9.37 3.17
C PHE A 74 4.11 -10.66 3.73
N THR A 75 3.52 -11.23 4.77
CA THR A 75 3.98 -12.51 5.35
C THR A 75 3.17 -13.69 4.84
N GLY A 76 2.14 -13.44 4.01
CA GLY A 76 1.20 -14.47 3.57
C GLY A 76 0.37 -15.04 4.72
N THR A 77 0.24 -14.32 5.84
CA THR A 77 -0.54 -14.72 7.01
C THR A 77 -1.75 -13.80 7.17
N SER A 78 -2.82 -14.31 7.78
CA SER A 78 -3.96 -13.44 8.13
C SER A 78 -3.55 -12.35 9.14
N GLU A 79 -4.29 -11.24 9.19
CA GLU A 79 -4.03 -10.17 10.18
C GLU A 79 -4.03 -10.70 11.62
N GLU A 80 -4.91 -11.67 11.92
CA GLU A 80 -4.99 -12.32 13.22
C GLU A 80 -3.76 -13.16 13.55
N GLU A 81 -3.27 -13.97 12.60
CA GLU A 81 -2.04 -14.76 12.75
C GLU A 81 -0.81 -13.84 12.90
N PHE A 82 -0.76 -12.74 12.16
CA PHE A 82 0.30 -11.75 12.28
C PHE A 82 0.30 -11.08 13.67
N LEU A 83 -0.88 -10.70 14.17
CA LEU A 83 -1.05 -10.15 15.52
C LEU A 83 -0.66 -11.18 16.59
N ALA A 84 -1.01 -12.45 16.41
CA ALA A 84 -0.60 -13.53 17.30
C ALA A 84 0.93 -13.71 17.32
N ALA A 85 1.59 -13.66 16.15
CA ALA A 85 3.05 -13.74 16.03
C ALA A 85 3.78 -12.54 16.68
N LEU A 86 3.23 -11.33 16.55
CA LEU A 86 3.75 -10.15 17.24
C LEU A 86 3.60 -10.28 18.77
N ARG A 87 2.42 -10.73 19.25
CA ARG A 87 2.16 -10.97 20.68
C ARG A 87 3.07 -12.07 21.25
N ALA A 88 3.42 -13.08 20.45
CA ALA A 88 4.33 -14.16 20.83
C ALA A 88 5.82 -13.75 20.93
N GLY A 89 6.15 -12.48 20.66
CA GLY A 89 7.49 -11.92 20.81
C GLY A 89 8.21 -11.58 19.49
N GLY A 90 7.48 -11.55 18.36
CA GLY A 90 8.08 -11.36 17.04
C GLY A 90 8.83 -12.62 16.57
N ARG A 91 9.03 -12.76 15.25
CA ARG A 91 9.80 -13.88 14.66
C ARG A 91 11.14 -14.00 15.38
N ARG A 92 11.26 -14.99 16.27
CA ARG A 92 12.56 -15.48 16.76
C ARG A 92 13.28 -16.02 15.53
N GLY A 93 14.32 -15.31 15.11
CA GLY A 93 15.32 -15.83 14.19
C GLY A 93 16.11 -16.96 14.84
#